data_AF-F2T0Y7-F1
#
_entry.id   AF-F2T0Y7-F1
#
_cell.length_a   1.000
_cell.length_b   1.000
_cell.length_c   1.000
_cell.angle_alpha   90.00
_cell.angle_beta   90.00
_cell.angle_gamma   90.00
#
_symmetry.space_group_name_H-M   'P 1'
#
loop_
_entity.id
_entity.type
_entity.pdbx_description
1 polymer ?
#
loop_
_entity_poly.entity_id
_entity_poly.type
_entity_poly.pdbx_seq_one_letter_code
_entity_poly.pdbx_strand_id
1 'polypeptide(L)'
;MRMASVPLAPYSDSRIKLTANTDIKKFSYKPMAMKLSEASEILDDRIDEFMAVVQKHHKLDDSAFGNAAQQSTREVVAVGRIASDSPEGKLNTASIVLETSRRTGAGLRVPLKIDKLQHINFFPGQIVALRGINASGEYFTVFDVLTIPLLPLPVSLPSEVEATNEKLDSFGDQPLNYMFAAGPYTTDDNLAFEALNTLCEKAAEECVDTLILLGPFIDLEHPLIASGDFDLPELKGLDPDTATLTTLFQHCISRPLTQLASKVPNIYIILIPSVRDAVSKHVSWPQEILPKKELGLPPKQAKVVTNPVAISLNEIMVGLCASDSLYELRREEVVGGRPSESDLLSRLPRYLIEQRHFSPVFPPTARENLPKSGVEENLQIGSMLDTRYLKLGDWWKARPDILITPSVLPGFVKVSIAHLRIFLCVV
;
A
#
# COMPACT_ATOMS: atom_id res chain seq x y z
N MET A 1 30.16 0.43 7.60
CA MET A 1 29.63 1.71 7.12
C MET A 1 30.06 2.78 8.11
N ARG A 2 30.79 3.82 7.69
CA ARG A 2 30.95 5.02 8.54
C ARG A 2 29.56 5.62 8.70
N MET A 3 29.08 5.81 9.93
CA MET A 3 27.86 6.60 10.15
C MET A 3 28.09 7.98 9.54
N ALA A 4 27.17 8.42 8.69
CA ALA A 4 27.23 9.75 8.11
C ALA A 4 27.27 10.78 9.26
N SER A 5 28.17 11.76 9.15
CA SER A 5 28.24 12.83 10.15
C SER A 5 27.03 13.73 9.99
N VAL A 6 26.29 13.95 11.08
CA VAL A 6 25.21 14.94 11.12
C VAL A 6 25.77 16.30 10.65
N PRO A 7 25.10 17.00 9.72
CA PRO A 7 25.59 18.30 9.26
C PRO A 7 25.56 19.31 10.42
N LEU A 8 26.54 20.21 10.44
CA LEU A 8 26.70 21.21 11.51
C LEU A 8 25.55 22.24 11.55
N ALA A 9 24.85 22.41 10.42
CA ALA A 9 23.70 23.29 10.26
C ALA A 9 22.81 22.78 9.12
N PRO A 10 21.52 23.19 9.08
CA PRO A 10 20.64 22.92 7.94
C PRO A 10 21.23 23.43 6.62
N TYR A 11 21.02 22.67 5.54
CA TYR A 11 21.45 23.07 4.21
C TYR A 11 20.76 24.35 3.73
N SER A 12 21.48 25.17 2.96
CA SER A 12 20.99 26.48 2.49
C SER A 12 19.87 26.41 1.46
N ASP A 13 19.75 25.27 0.76
CA ASP A 13 18.67 24.98 -0.19
C ASP A 13 18.29 23.49 -0.09
N SER A 14 17.15 23.10 -0.66
CA SER A 14 16.69 21.72 -0.70
C SER A 14 17.60 20.86 -1.56
N ARG A 15 18.09 19.75 -1.01
CA ARG A 15 18.81 18.70 -1.74
C ARG A 15 17.89 17.78 -2.54
N ILE A 16 16.58 17.89 -2.33
CA ILE A 16 15.57 17.01 -2.92
C ILE A 16 14.80 17.71 -4.03
N LYS A 17 14.63 16.98 -5.13
CA LYS A 17 13.68 17.26 -6.21
C LYS A 17 12.54 16.25 -6.09
N LEU A 18 11.40 16.71 -5.55
CA LEU A 18 10.21 15.91 -5.42
C LEU A 18 9.39 15.91 -6.71
N THR A 19 9.08 14.74 -7.25
CA THR A 19 8.19 14.56 -8.40
C THR A 19 7.08 13.57 -8.06
N ALA A 20 5.82 13.88 -8.38
CA ALA A 20 4.73 12.93 -8.27
C ALA A 20 4.65 12.07 -9.53
N ASN A 21 4.64 10.74 -9.37
CA ASN A 21 4.47 9.76 -10.46
C ASN A 21 3.01 9.30 -10.59
N THR A 22 2.18 9.67 -9.61
CA THR A 22 0.75 9.38 -9.56
C THR A 22 -0.08 10.56 -10.06
N ASP A 23 -1.15 10.28 -10.80
CA ASP A 23 -2.14 11.29 -11.16
C ASP A 23 -3.07 11.60 -9.97
N ILE A 24 -2.62 12.50 -9.11
CA ILE A 24 -3.30 12.91 -7.87
C ILE A 24 -4.76 13.34 -8.13
N LYS A 25 -5.06 13.94 -9.29
CA LYS A 25 -6.41 14.45 -9.59
C LYS A 25 -7.46 13.35 -9.73
N LYS A 26 -7.05 12.12 -10.06
CA LYS A 26 -7.97 10.98 -10.18
C LYS A 26 -8.52 10.52 -8.83
N PHE A 27 -7.87 10.89 -7.73
CA PHE A 27 -8.27 10.51 -6.39
C PHE A 27 -9.40 11.38 -5.83
N SER A 28 -9.71 12.54 -6.44
CA SER A 28 -10.80 13.43 -6.00
C SER A 28 -12.19 12.94 -6.39
N TYR A 29 -12.43 11.63 -6.31
CA TYR A 29 -13.73 11.02 -6.54
C TYR A 29 -14.61 11.10 -5.29
N LYS A 30 -15.92 10.91 -5.47
CA LYS A 30 -16.87 10.92 -4.36
C LYS A 30 -17.10 9.50 -3.83
N PRO A 31 -16.70 9.20 -2.58
CA PRO A 31 -17.00 7.92 -1.95
C PRO A 31 -18.48 7.83 -1.55
N MET A 32 -18.88 6.71 -0.90
CA MET A 32 -20.22 6.45 -0.33
C MET A 32 -21.35 6.05 -1.30
N ALA A 33 -21.03 5.76 -2.56
CA ALA A 33 -21.99 5.16 -3.49
C ALA A 33 -21.29 4.20 -4.44
N MET A 34 -21.48 2.89 -4.31
CA MET A 34 -20.84 1.88 -5.16
C MET A 34 -21.87 1.11 -5.97
N LYS A 35 -21.78 1.17 -7.30
CA LYS A 35 -22.59 0.32 -8.19
C LYS A 35 -21.89 -1.01 -8.41
N LEU A 36 -22.61 -2.11 -8.21
CA LEU A 36 -22.09 -3.46 -8.41
C LEU A 36 -21.64 -3.71 -9.85
N SER A 37 -22.32 -3.11 -10.84
CA SER A 37 -21.95 -3.20 -12.25
C SER A 37 -20.54 -2.63 -12.50
N GLU A 38 -20.27 -1.42 -11.98
CA GLU A 38 -18.96 -0.75 -12.11
C GLU A 38 -17.88 -1.50 -11.31
N ALA A 39 -18.18 -1.92 -10.08
CA ALA A 39 -17.26 -2.70 -9.27
C ALA A 39 -16.86 -4.01 -9.95
N SER A 40 -17.84 -4.74 -10.49
CA SER A 40 -17.58 -6.02 -11.18
C SER A 40 -16.80 -5.86 -12.49
N GLU A 41 -16.96 -4.73 -13.19
CA GLU A 41 -16.17 -4.40 -14.39
C GLU A 41 -14.69 -4.21 -14.05
N ILE A 42 -14.37 -3.44 -12.99
CA ILE A 42 -12.98 -3.24 -12.55
C ILE A 42 -12.29 -4.56 -12.19
N LEU A 43 -13.02 -5.47 -11.54
CA LEU A 43 -12.49 -6.78 -11.17
C LEU A 43 -12.26 -7.70 -12.38
N ASP A 44 -13.14 -7.62 -13.38
CA ASP A 44 -13.05 -8.40 -14.63
C ASP A 44 -11.91 -7.90 -15.52
N ASP A 45 -11.80 -6.58 -15.69
CA ASP A 45 -10.74 -5.91 -16.44
C ASP A 45 -9.35 -6.35 -15.96
N ARG A 46 -9.19 -6.48 -14.64
CA ARG A 46 -7.92 -6.90 -14.03
C ARG A 46 -7.48 -8.30 -14.49
N ILE A 47 -8.42 -9.25 -14.60
CA ILE A 47 -8.11 -10.61 -15.09
C ILE A 47 -7.64 -10.54 -16.55
N ASP A 48 -8.35 -9.77 -17.37
CA ASP A 48 -8.07 -9.62 -18.79
C ASP A 48 -6.74 -8.89 -19.07
N GLU A 49 -6.40 -7.88 -18.27
CA GLU A 49 -5.11 -7.18 -18.33
C GLU A 49 -3.94 -8.13 -18.02
N PHE A 50 -4.06 -8.95 -16.97
CA PHE A 50 -3.05 -9.94 -16.64
C PHE A 50 -2.96 -11.06 -17.67
N MET A 51 -4.07 -11.44 -18.31
CA MET A 51 -4.04 -12.38 -19.42
C MET A 51 -3.18 -11.86 -20.58
N ALA A 52 -3.35 -10.59 -20.97
CA ALA A 52 -2.52 -9.97 -22.00
C ALA A 52 -1.03 -9.93 -21.61
N VAL A 53 -0.73 -9.70 -20.33
CA VAL A 53 0.64 -9.73 -19.79
C VAL A 53 1.26 -11.12 -19.89
N VAL A 54 0.52 -12.15 -19.47
CA VAL A 54 0.96 -13.56 -19.50
C VAL A 54 1.17 -14.03 -20.94
N GLN A 55 0.22 -13.70 -21.83
CA GLN A 55 0.29 -14.01 -23.25
C GLN A 55 1.58 -13.47 -23.89
N LYS A 56 1.84 -12.18 -23.69
CA LYS A 56 3.02 -11.51 -24.26
C LYS A 56 4.32 -12.10 -23.71
N HIS A 57 4.38 -12.39 -22.41
CA HIS A 57 5.60 -12.89 -21.77
C HIS A 57 5.98 -14.30 -22.23
N HIS A 58 4.99 -15.20 -22.28
CA HIS A 58 5.19 -16.59 -22.66
C HIS A 58 5.10 -16.84 -24.17
N LYS A 59 4.84 -15.80 -24.97
CA LYS A 59 4.65 -15.86 -26.43
C LYS A 59 3.60 -16.91 -26.82
N LEU A 60 2.47 -16.90 -26.11
CA LEU A 60 1.38 -17.83 -26.33
C LEU A 60 0.44 -17.28 -27.41
N ASP A 61 -0.01 -18.17 -28.29
CA ASP A 61 -1.09 -17.85 -29.23
C ASP A 61 -2.43 -17.71 -28.48
N ASP A 62 -3.36 -16.94 -29.04
CA ASP A 62 -4.73 -16.82 -28.49
C ASP A 62 -5.37 -18.19 -28.28
N SER A 63 -5.08 -19.11 -29.19
CA SER A 63 -5.59 -20.48 -29.14
C SER A 63 -5.09 -21.29 -27.95
N ALA A 64 -4.05 -20.86 -27.22
CA ALA A 64 -3.57 -21.55 -26.02
C ALA A 64 -4.45 -21.28 -24.79
N PHE A 65 -5.16 -20.15 -24.78
CA PHE A 65 -6.06 -19.78 -23.69
C PHE A 65 -7.39 -20.52 -23.82
N GLY A 66 -8.05 -20.79 -22.68
CA GLY A 66 -9.33 -21.47 -22.68
C GLY A 66 -10.12 -21.32 -21.39
N ASN A 67 -11.38 -21.75 -21.44
CA ASN A 67 -12.29 -21.71 -20.30
C ASN A 67 -11.99 -22.89 -19.35
N ALA A 68 -11.46 -22.59 -18.16
CA ALA A 68 -11.18 -23.61 -17.14
C ALA A 68 -12.44 -24.32 -16.62
N ALA A 69 -13.60 -23.68 -16.69
CA ALA A 69 -14.89 -24.26 -16.26
C ALA A 69 -15.52 -25.18 -17.32
N GLN A 70 -15.03 -25.15 -18.56
CA GLN A 70 -15.58 -25.96 -19.64
C GLN A 70 -14.93 -27.35 -19.67
N GLN A 71 -15.76 -28.39 -19.75
CA GLN A 71 -15.27 -29.75 -19.96
C GLN A 71 -14.54 -29.85 -21.30
N SER A 72 -13.29 -30.32 -21.26
CA SER A 72 -12.43 -30.46 -22.43
C SER A 72 -11.36 -31.53 -22.22
N THR A 73 -11.00 -32.24 -23.28
CA THR A 73 -9.84 -33.14 -23.30
C THR A 73 -8.54 -32.40 -23.65
N ARG A 74 -8.62 -31.11 -23.99
CA ARG A 74 -7.48 -30.28 -24.35
C ARG A 74 -6.92 -29.57 -23.12
N GLU A 75 -5.60 -29.58 -22.99
CA GLU A 75 -4.90 -28.70 -22.07
C GLU A 75 -5.04 -27.24 -22.52
N VAL A 76 -5.23 -26.33 -21.55
CA VAL A 76 -5.38 -24.90 -21.78
C VAL A 76 -4.62 -24.10 -20.73
N VAL A 77 -4.32 -22.85 -21.06
CA VAL A 77 -3.92 -21.83 -20.09
C VAL A 77 -5.14 -21.04 -19.68
N ALA A 78 -5.43 -20.99 -18.39
CA ALA A 78 -6.50 -20.20 -17.82
C ALA A 78 -5.92 -19.10 -16.92
N VAL A 79 -6.32 -17.86 -17.15
CA VAL A 79 -5.98 -16.73 -16.28
C VAL A 79 -7.23 -16.34 -15.52
N GLY A 80 -7.09 -16.19 -14.22
CA GLY A 80 -8.23 -15.93 -13.34
C GLY A 80 -7.79 -15.50 -11.96
N ARG A 81 -8.80 -15.22 -11.14
CA ARG A 81 -8.63 -14.79 -9.76
C ARG A 81 -8.87 -15.97 -8.81
N ILE A 82 -7.98 -16.12 -7.84
CA ILE A 82 -8.19 -17.04 -6.73
C ILE A 82 -9.35 -16.55 -5.86
N ALA A 83 -10.32 -17.42 -5.63
CA ALA A 83 -11.46 -17.17 -4.74
C ALA A 83 -11.77 -18.43 -3.92
N SER A 84 -12.78 -18.30 -3.06
CA SER A 84 -13.34 -19.40 -2.26
C SER A 84 -14.65 -19.91 -2.88
N ASP A 85 -14.90 -21.22 -2.82
CA ASP A 85 -16.23 -21.81 -3.07
C ASP A 85 -17.18 -21.65 -1.87
N SER A 86 -16.64 -21.42 -0.67
CA SER A 86 -17.40 -21.11 0.53
C SER A 86 -17.56 -19.60 0.71
N PRO A 87 -18.78 -19.11 1.01
CA PRO A 87 -19.00 -17.71 1.36
C PRO A 87 -18.43 -17.34 2.74
N GLU A 88 -18.16 -18.33 3.59
CA GLU A 88 -17.68 -18.15 4.96
C GLU A 88 -16.40 -18.95 5.21
N GLY A 89 -15.56 -18.45 6.12
CA GLY A 89 -14.34 -19.12 6.56
C GLY A 89 -13.09 -18.73 5.77
N LYS A 90 -11.94 -19.10 6.33
CA LYS A 90 -10.64 -18.83 5.72
C LYS A 90 -10.42 -19.75 4.52
N LEU A 91 -9.90 -19.20 3.43
CA LEU A 91 -9.48 -19.97 2.26
C LEU A 91 -8.53 -21.10 2.69
N ASN A 92 -8.70 -22.28 2.12
CA ASN A 92 -7.85 -23.44 2.35
C ASN A 92 -7.72 -24.24 1.06
N THR A 93 -6.82 -25.22 1.02
CA THR A 93 -6.51 -25.98 -0.21
C THR A 93 -7.68 -26.75 -0.81
N ALA A 94 -8.70 -27.08 0.00
CA ALA A 94 -9.89 -27.80 -0.47
C ALA A 94 -10.98 -26.87 -1.03
N SER A 95 -10.96 -25.59 -0.67
CA SER A 95 -11.98 -24.59 -1.02
C SER A 95 -11.53 -23.61 -2.11
N ILE A 96 -10.37 -23.86 -2.76
CA ILE A 96 -9.81 -22.95 -3.77
C ILE A 96 -10.55 -23.13 -5.10
N VAL A 97 -11.06 -22.01 -5.62
CA VAL A 97 -11.60 -21.93 -6.98
C VAL A 97 -10.85 -20.89 -7.80
N LEU A 98 -10.87 -21.08 -9.12
CA LEU A 98 -10.47 -20.08 -10.09
C LEU A 98 -11.72 -19.40 -10.64
N GLU A 99 -11.84 -18.10 -10.40
CA GLU A 99 -12.82 -17.25 -11.06
C GLU A 99 -12.24 -16.74 -12.38
N THR A 100 -12.93 -17.05 -13.48
CA THR A 100 -12.52 -16.66 -14.83
C THR A 100 -13.08 -15.30 -15.22
N SER A 101 -12.51 -14.64 -16.24
CA SER A 101 -13.11 -13.41 -16.76
C SER A 101 -14.41 -13.69 -17.51
N ARG A 102 -15.26 -12.68 -17.67
CA ARG A 102 -16.49 -12.76 -18.47
C ARG A 102 -16.20 -13.17 -19.90
N ARG A 103 -15.12 -12.62 -20.47
CA ARG A 103 -14.72 -12.88 -21.86
C ARG A 103 -14.24 -14.31 -22.08
N THR A 104 -13.49 -14.88 -21.15
CA THR A 104 -12.83 -16.19 -21.33
C THR A 104 -13.61 -17.36 -20.75
N GLY A 105 -14.35 -17.14 -19.65
CA GLY A 105 -15.09 -18.19 -18.96
C GLY A 105 -16.43 -17.77 -18.37
N ALA A 106 -17.04 -16.70 -18.90
CA ALA A 106 -18.35 -16.20 -18.49
C ALA A 106 -18.47 -15.82 -16.99
N GLY A 107 -17.35 -15.52 -16.34
CA GLY A 107 -17.34 -15.19 -14.91
C GLY A 107 -17.53 -16.41 -13.99
N LEU A 108 -17.45 -17.63 -14.53
CA LEU A 108 -17.65 -18.85 -13.77
C LEU A 108 -16.47 -19.12 -12.84
N ARG A 109 -16.79 -19.72 -11.69
CA ARG A 109 -15.83 -20.27 -10.73
C ARG A 109 -15.73 -21.78 -10.91
N VAL A 110 -14.51 -22.29 -10.96
CA VAL A 110 -14.23 -23.73 -11.05
C VAL A 110 -13.27 -24.17 -9.94
N PRO A 111 -13.57 -25.25 -9.20
CA PRO A 111 -12.64 -25.82 -8.22
C PRO A 111 -11.29 -26.18 -8.83
N LEU A 112 -10.22 -25.91 -8.08
CA LEU A 112 -8.85 -26.24 -8.48
C LEU A 112 -8.39 -27.54 -7.83
N LYS A 113 -7.92 -28.48 -8.66
CA LYS A 113 -7.20 -29.67 -8.18
C LYS A 113 -5.70 -29.45 -8.35
N ILE A 114 -5.03 -29.20 -7.22
CA ILE A 114 -3.63 -28.75 -7.15
C ILE A 114 -2.65 -29.84 -6.71
N ASP A 115 -3.09 -31.09 -6.57
CA ASP A 115 -2.29 -32.22 -6.06
C ASP A 115 -1.01 -32.51 -6.86
N LYS A 116 -0.95 -32.04 -8.12
CA LYS A 116 0.21 -32.20 -8.99
C LYS A 116 1.27 -31.11 -8.81
N LEU A 117 0.95 -30.03 -8.09
CA LEU A 117 1.89 -28.96 -7.77
C LEU A 117 2.70 -29.34 -6.54
N GLN A 118 4.02 -29.11 -6.58
CA GLN A 118 4.91 -29.39 -5.45
C GLN A 118 4.64 -28.48 -4.25
N HIS A 119 4.24 -27.25 -4.55
CA HIS A 119 3.90 -26.23 -3.57
C HIS A 119 2.91 -25.25 -4.19
N ILE A 120 2.10 -24.64 -3.33
CA ILE A 120 1.27 -23.50 -3.69
C ILE A 120 1.40 -22.44 -2.60
N ASN A 121 1.36 -21.19 -3.02
CA ASN A 121 1.13 -20.09 -2.11
C ASN A 121 0.12 -19.16 -2.79
N PHE A 122 -1.12 -19.22 -2.32
CA PHE A 122 -2.22 -18.46 -2.88
C PHE A 122 -2.90 -17.58 -1.84
N PHE A 123 -3.62 -16.56 -2.28
CA PHE A 123 -4.51 -15.78 -1.42
C PHE A 123 -5.74 -15.29 -2.19
N PRO A 124 -6.87 -15.00 -1.52
CA PRO A 124 -8.08 -14.45 -2.15
C PRO A 124 -7.79 -13.15 -2.89
N GLY A 125 -8.19 -13.07 -4.15
CA GLY A 125 -7.96 -11.89 -5.00
C GLY A 125 -6.74 -11.98 -5.90
N GLN A 126 -5.84 -12.94 -5.65
CA GLN A 126 -4.64 -13.12 -6.46
C GLN A 126 -4.99 -13.50 -7.90
N ILE A 127 -4.43 -12.78 -8.87
CA ILE A 127 -4.49 -13.15 -10.27
C ILE A 127 -3.38 -14.16 -10.56
N VAL A 128 -3.77 -15.31 -11.11
CA VAL A 128 -2.89 -16.43 -11.43
C VAL A 128 -3.08 -16.88 -12.88
N ALA A 129 -2.03 -17.45 -13.46
CA ALA A 129 -2.07 -18.10 -14.76
C ALA A 129 -1.77 -19.59 -14.59
N LEU A 130 -2.76 -20.44 -14.88
CA LEU A 130 -2.70 -21.86 -14.61
C LEU A 130 -2.74 -22.63 -15.92
N ARG A 131 -1.82 -23.58 -16.07
CA ARG A 131 -1.85 -24.55 -17.17
C ARG A 131 -2.45 -25.85 -16.65
N GLY A 132 -3.44 -26.37 -17.35
CA GLY A 132 -4.18 -27.54 -16.87
C GLY A 132 -5.32 -27.98 -17.77
N ILE A 133 -6.17 -28.84 -17.23
CA ILE A 133 -7.28 -29.47 -17.95
C ILE A 133 -8.48 -29.69 -17.03
N ASN A 134 -9.69 -29.52 -17.57
CA ASN A 134 -10.94 -29.93 -16.93
C ASN A 134 -11.59 -31.05 -17.73
N ALA A 135 -11.18 -32.30 -17.48
CA ALA A 135 -11.68 -33.46 -18.22
C ALA A 135 -13.08 -33.91 -17.75
N SER A 136 -13.43 -33.66 -16.49
CA SER A 136 -14.70 -34.10 -15.88
C SER A 136 -15.84 -33.09 -16.02
N GLY A 137 -15.53 -31.80 -16.22
CA GLY A 137 -16.46 -30.68 -16.06
C GLY A 137 -16.49 -30.11 -14.64
N GLU A 138 -16.07 -30.89 -13.64
CA GLU A 138 -16.25 -30.57 -12.21
C GLU A 138 -15.10 -29.76 -11.60
N TYR A 139 -13.86 -29.96 -12.06
CA TYR A 139 -12.68 -29.29 -11.50
C TYR A 139 -11.57 -29.12 -12.54
N PHE A 140 -10.79 -28.06 -12.41
CA PHE A 140 -9.62 -27.80 -13.23
C PHE A 140 -8.38 -28.41 -12.57
N THR A 141 -7.82 -29.46 -13.18
CA THR A 141 -6.57 -30.07 -12.71
C THR A 141 -5.39 -29.22 -13.16
N VAL A 142 -4.67 -28.66 -12.20
CA VAL A 142 -3.54 -27.77 -12.46
C VAL A 142 -2.27 -28.60 -12.62
N PHE A 143 -1.53 -28.36 -13.70
CA PHE A 143 -0.24 -29.00 -13.97
C PHE A 143 0.93 -28.06 -13.70
N ASP A 144 0.75 -26.76 -13.96
CA ASP A 144 1.78 -25.76 -13.79
C ASP A 144 1.18 -24.38 -13.49
N VAL A 145 1.92 -23.56 -12.75
CA VAL A 145 1.60 -22.16 -12.48
C VAL A 145 2.55 -21.29 -13.29
N LEU A 146 2.03 -20.69 -14.37
CA LEU A 146 2.84 -19.85 -15.23
C LEU A 146 3.23 -18.56 -14.49
N THR A 147 4.51 -18.23 -14.55
CA THR A 147 5.04 -17.01 -13.93
C THR A 147 4.46 -15.77 -14.61
N ILE A 148 3.96 -14.84 -13.81
CA ILE A 148 3.59 -13.51 -14.29
C ILE A 148 4.85 -12.63 -14.27
N PRO A 149 5.23 -12.00 -15.39
CA PRO A 149 6.43 -11.16 -15.43
C PRO A 149 6.27 -9.98 -14.47
N LEU A 150 7.38 -9.59 -13.84
CA LEU A 150 7.43 -8.39 -13.02
C LEU A 150 7.44 -7.14 -13.91
N LEU A 151 6.94 -6.01 -13.38
CA LEU A 151 7.13 -4.71 -14.04
C LEU A 151 8.63 -4.38 -14.16
N PRO A 152 9.08 -3.55 -15.10
CA PRO A 152 10.48 -3.12 -15.13
C PRO A 152 10.85 -2.27 -13.90
N LEU A 153 12.14 -2.08 -13.67
CA LEU A 153 12.63 -1.06 -12.72
C LEU A 153 12.50 0.33 -13.34
N PRO A 154 12.42 1.40 -12.53
CA PRO A 154 12.43 2.76 -13.02
C PRO A 154 13.78 3.05 -13.67
N VAL A 155 13.75 3.88 -14.71
CA VAL A 155 14.94 4.29 -15.46
C VAL A 155 14.97 5.80 -15.52
N SER A 156 16.16 6.36 -15.32
CA SER A 156 16.44 7.78 -15.45
C SER A 156 17.38 8.00 -16.62
N LEU A 157 17.27 9.15 -17.28
CA LEU A 157 18.23 9.53 -18.32
C LEU A 157 19.59 9.83 -17.67
N PRO A 158 20.72 9.47 -18.32
CA PRO A 158 22.05 9.78 -17.78
C PRO A 158 22.21 11.26 -17.42
N SER A 159 21.71 12.17 -18.25
CA SER A 159 21.73 13.61 -18.00
C SER A 159 20.95 14.05 -16.77
N GLU A 160 19.88 13.33 -16.39
CA GLU A 160 19.12 13.64 -15.17
C GLU A 160 19.88 13.20 -13.90
N VAL A 161 20.58 12.07 -13.99
CA VAL A 161 21.43 11.57 -12.92
C VAL A 161 22.64 12.48 -12.73
N GLU A 162 23.31 12.87 -13.82
CA GLU A 162 24.43 13.82 -13.80
C GLU A 162 24.03 15.15 -13.17
N ALA A 163 22.93 15.76 -13.61
CA ALA A 163 22.43 17.03 -13.03
C ALA A 163 22.06 16.90 -11.54
N THR A 164 21.57 15.73 -11.12
CA THR A 164 21.29 15.46 -9.70
C THR A 164 22.58 15.37 -8.91
N ASN A 165 23.58 14.63 -9.40
CA ASN A 165 24.88 14.48 -8.76
C ASN A 165 25.61 15.82 -8.66
N GLU A 166 25.66 16.61 -9.74
CA GLU A 166 26.26 17.95 -9.72
C GLU A 166 25.61 18.86 -8.66
N LYS A 167 24.29 18.78 -8.51
CA LYS A 167 23.58 19.51 -7.47
C LYS A 167 23.97 19.00 -6.08
N LEU A 168 24.00 17.70 -5.85
CA LEU A 168 24.33 17.12 -4.54
C LEU A 168 25.79 17.38 -4.14
N ASP A 169 26.72 17.34 -5.09
CA ASP A 169 28.14 17.64 -4.89
C ASP A 169 28.36 19.06 -4.35
N SER A 170 27.48 20.01 -4.71
CA SER A 170 27.53 21.38 -4.16
C SER A 170 27.25 21.46 -2.65
N PHE A 171 26.63 20.44 -2.06
CA PHE A 171 26.38 20.31 -0.62
C PHE A 171 27.44 19.46 0.10
N GLY A 172 28.47 19.01 -0.63
CA GLY A 172 29.53 18.12 -0.15
C GLY A 172 29.14 16.63 -0.18
N ASP A 173 30.06 15.78 0.26
CA ASP A 173 29.96 14.31 0.20
C ASP A 173 29.09 13.70 1.32
N GLN A 174 27.94 14.31 1.60
CA GLN A 174 27.00 13.82 2.62
C GLN A 174 25.83 13.09 1.97
N PRO A 175 25.50 11.85 2.39
CA PRO A 175 24.36 11.14 1.85
C PRO A 175 23.05 11.88 2.15
N LEU A 176 22.03 11.58 1.36
CA LEU A 176 20.65 12.00 1.63
C LEU A 176 20.12 11.23 2.84
N ASN A 177 19.44 11.93 3.74
CA ASN A 177 18.82 11.36 4.93
C ASN A 177 17.29 11.43 4.80
N TYR A 178 16.66 10.26 4.85
CA TYR A 178 15.21 10.10 4.80
C TYR A 178 14.73 9.44 6.10
N MET A 179 13.73 10.04 6.74
CA MET A 179 13.02 9.44 7.87
C MET A 179 11.61 9.06 7.45
N PHE A 180 11.19 7.87 7.88
CA PHE A 180 9.86 7.33 7.62
C PHE A 180 9.21 6.96 8.94
N ALA A 181 7.96 7.33 9.11
CA ALA A 181 7.12 6.91 10.23
C ALA A 181 5.69 6.68 9.76
N ALA A 182 4.99 5.80 10.45
CA ALA A 182 3.56 5.58 10.28
C ALA A 182 2.87 5.70 11.63
N GLY A 183 1.63 6.18 11.62
CA GLY A 183 0.84 6.26 12.84
C GLY A 183 0.38 4.88 13.33
N PRO A 184 -0.13 4.80 14.58
CA PRO A 184 -0.48 5.92 15.44
C PRO A 184 0.73 6.66 16.06
N TYR A 185 0.58 7.97 16.28
CA TYR A 185 1.64 8.85 16.80
C TYR A 185 1.52 9.18 18.30
N THR A 186 0.59 8.52 18.98
CA THR A 186 0.34 8.63 20.42
C THR A 186 -0.05 7.26 20.95
N THR A 187 0.14 7.04 22.25
CA THR A 187 -0.26 5.81 22.94
C THR A 187 -1.73 5.85 23.31
N ASP A 188 -2.36 4.69 23.49
CA ASP A 188 -3.81 4.54 23.70
C ASP A 188 -4.36 5.22 24.98
N ASP A 189 -3.49 5.57 25.93
CA ASP A 189 -3.85 6.12 27.23
C ASP A 189 -3.92 7.65 27.26
N ASN A 190 -3.41 8.35 26.25
CA ASN A 190 -3.39 9.81 26.22
C ASN A 190 -3.27 10.42 24.81
N LEU A 191 -3.48 11.74 24.71
CA LEU A 191 -3.35 12.52 23.46
C LEU A 191 -2.17 13.50 23.52
N ALA A 192 -1.06 13.13 24.14
CA ALA A 192 0.13 13.98 24.28
C ALA A 192 1.05 13.95 23.04
N PHE A 193 0.94 12.92 22.18
CA PHE A 193 1.74 12.79 20.94
C PHE A 193 3.26 12.84 21.17
N GLU A 194 3.73 12.26 22.28
CA GLU A 194 5.15 12.27 22.67
C GLU A 194 6.05 11.65 21.59
N ALA A 195 5.58 10.59 20.92
CA ALA A 195 6.31 9.93 19.84
C ALA A 195 6.53 10.85 18.63
N LEU A 196 5.52 11.63 18.21
CA LEU A 196 5.69 12.60 17.12
C LEU A 196 6.62 13.75 17.49
N ASN A 197 6.52 14.26 18.73
CA ASN A 197 7.42 15.31 19.20
C ASN A 197 8.88 14.83 19.18
N THR A 198 9.13 13.64 19.72
CA THR A 198 10.46 13.00 19.70
C THR A 198 10.97 12.79 18.28
N LEU A 199 10.10 12.33 17.35
CA LEU A 199 10.45 12.17 15.94
C LEU A 199 10.82 13.51 15.28
N CYS A 200 10.06 14.57 15.54
CA CYS A 200 10.34 15.91 15.01
C CYS A 200 11.63 16.49 15.57
N GLU A 201 11.92 16.29 16.85
CA GLU A 201 13.18 16.69 17.47
C GLU A 201 14.35 15.95 16.84
N LYS A 202 14.24 14.63 16.69
CA LYS A 202 15.27 13.81 16.03
C LYS A 202 15.50 14.21 14.58
N ALA A 203 14.45 14.49 13.83
CA ALA A 203 14.55 14.98 12.45
C ALA A 203 15.23 16.35 12.36
N ALA A 204 15.02 17.23 13.35
CA ALA A 204 15.68 18.52 13.43
C ALA A 204 17.16 18.39 13.80
N GLU A 205 17.49 17.55 14.77
CA GLU A 205 18.87 17.26 15.19
C GLU A 205 19.70 16.70 14.03
N GLU A 206 19.12 15.79 13.24
CA GLU A 206 19.80 15.17 12.11
C GLU A 206 19.73 15.98 10.80
N CYS A 207 19.04 17.13 10.80
CA CYS A 207 18.79 17.96 9.62
C CYS A 207 18.34 17.13 8.41
N VAL A 208 17.34 16.29 8.63
CA VAL A 208 16.80 15.34 7.63
C VAL A 208 16.32 16.06 6.37
N ASP A 209 16.59 15.49 5.19
CA ASP A 209 16.15 16.06 3.92
C ASP A 209 14.66 15.85 3.67
N THR A 210 14.16 14.68 4.05
CA THR A 210 12.76 14.31 3.86
C THR A 210 12.23 13.48 5.03
N LEU A 211 11.17 13.97 5.65
CA LEU A 211 10.36 13.25 6.63
C LEU A 211 9.05 12.81 5.98
N ILE A 212 8.82 11.50 5.91
CA ILE A 212 7.61 10.90 5.34
C ILE A 212 6.77 10.31 6.47
N LEU A 213 5.54 10.80 6.58
CA LEU A 213 4.59 10.46 7.62
C LEU A 213 3.34 9.84 7.01
N LEU A 214 3.05 8.59 7.36
CA LEU A 214 1.82 7.92 6.97
C LEU A 214 0.84 8.00 8.14
N GLY A 215 -0.45 8.21 7.84
CA GLY A 215 -1.50 8.18 8.84
C GLY A 215 -1.65 6.80 9.49
N PRO A 216 -2.52 6.66 10.51
CA PRO A 216 -3.40 7.73 11.01
C PRO A 216 -2.68 8.76 11.87
N PHE A 217 -3.02 10.03 11.67
CA PHE A 217 -2.54 11.16 12.47
C PHE A 217 -3.44 11.38 13.68
N ILE A 218 -4.75 11.61 13.44
CA ILE A 218 -5.78 11.57 14.48
C ILE A 218 -6.59 10.33 14.21
N ASP A 219 -6.33 9.29 14.98
CA ASP A 219 -6.83 7.95 14.73
C ASP A 219 -8.25 7.77 15.26
N LEU A 220 -9.18 7.45 14.36
CA LEU A 220 -10.57 7.12 14.69
C LEU A 220 -10.68 5.88 15.58
N GLU A 221 -9.66 5.01 15.60
CA GLU A 221 -9.64 3.81 16.42
C GLU A 221 -8.93 4.01 17.78
N HIS A 222 -8.41 5.20 18.06
CA HIS A 222 -7.82 5.51 19.36
C HIS A 222 -8.92 5.52 20.45
N PRO A 223 -8.72 4.90 21.63
CA PRO A 223 -9.74 4.77 22.68
C PRO A 223 -10.46 6.07 23.03
N LEU A 224 -9.69 7.13 23.35
CA LEU A 224 -10.23 8.44 23.69
C LEU A 224 -10.96 9.13 22.53
N ILE A 225 -10.47 8.98 21.29
CA ILE A 225 -11.12 9.59 20.12
C ILE A 225 -12.43 8.89 19.80
N ALA A 226 -12.45 7.56 19.90
CA ALA A 226 -13.63 6.74 19.64
C ALA A 226 -14.71 6.92 20.71
N SER A 227 -14.34 7.02 21.99
CA SER A 227 -15.28 7.28 23.08
C SER A 227 -15.77 8.73 23.11
N GLY A 228 -14.96 9.66 22.60
CA GLY A 228 -15.18 11.10 22.76
C GLY A 228 -14.92 11.59 24.19
N ASP A 229 -14.33 10.74 25.05
CA ASP A 229 -14.07 11.03 26.46
C ASP A 229 -12.66 11.59 26.64
N PHE A 230 -12.47 12.84 26.21
CA PHE A 230 -11.22 13.57 26.42
C PHE A 230 -11.45 15.07 26.46
N ASP A 231 -10.59 15.75 27.22
CA ASP A 231 -10.52 17.20 27.20
C ASP A 231 -9.66 17.68 26.03
N LEU A 232 -10.09 18.77 25.39
CA LEU A 232 -9.29 19.44 24.39
C LEU A 232 -8.14 20.21 25.03
N PRO A 233 -6.99 20.35 24.35
CA PRO A 233 -5.87 21.12 24.88
C PRO A 233 -6.27 22.58 25.14
N GLU A 234 -5.84 23.12 26.29
CA GLU A 234 -6.05 24.53 26.64
C GLU A 234 -5.31 25.46 25.67
N LEU A 235 -6.00 25.85 24.60
CA LEU A 235 -5.50 26.77 23.60
C LEU A 235 -6.02 28.17 23.88
N LYS A 236 -5.11 29.13 24.13
CA LYS A 236 -5.47 30.53 24.38
C LYS A 236 -6.34 31.07 23.23
N GLY A 237 -7.56 31.51 23.56
CA GLY A 237 -8.50 32.11 22.61
C GLY A 237 -9.32 31.12 21.79
N LEU A 238 -9.23 29.81 22.07
CA LEU A 238 -10.13 28.81 21.52
C LEU A 238 -11.37 28.71 22.41
N ASP A 239 -12.54 28.82 21.80
CA ASP A 239 -13.81 28.52 22.45
C ASP A 239 -14.03 27.00 22.43
N PRO A 240 -14.13 26.33 23.60
CA PRO A 240 -14.38 24.89 23.69
C PRO A 240 -15.60 24.43 22.88
N ASP A 241 -16.64 25.25 22.79
CA ASP A 241 -17.89 24.92 22.09
C ASP A 241 -17.73 24.86 20.56
N THR A 242 -16.62 25.39 20.02
CA THR A 242 -16.34 25.44 18.57
C THR A 242 -15.18 24.57 18.12
N ALA A 243 -14.54 23.88 19.07
CA ALA A 243 -13.39 23.07 18.79
C ALA A 243 -13.75 21.77 18.03
N THR A 244 -12.85 21.32 17.17
CA THR A 244 -13.07 20.18 16.29
C THR A 244 -11.85 19.26 16.28
N LEU A 245 -11.96 18.08 15.66
CA LEU A 245 -10.80 17.22 15.41
C LEU A 245 -9.75 17.88 14.51
N THR A 246 -10.15 18.86 13.68
CA THR A 246 -9.22 19.73 12.96
C THR A 246 -8.40 20.59 13.92
N THR A 247 -9.02 21.12 14.98
CA THR A 247 -8.33 21.88 16.03
C THR A 247 -7.32 21.00 16.77
N LEU A 248 -7.71 19.76 17.10
CA LEU A 248 -6.81 18.78 17.70
C LEU A 248 -5.63 18.46 16.76
N PHE A 249 -5.89 18.21 15.47
CA PHE A 249 -4.84 17.98 14.47
C PHE A 249 -3.86 19.17 14.40
N GLN A 250 -4.38 20.40 14.36
CA GLN A 250 -3.52 21.60 14.33
C GLN A 250 -2.60 21.67 15.54
N HIS A 251 -3.11 21.31 16.73
CA HIS A 251 -2.34 21.30 17.97
C HIS A 251 -1.30 20.17 18.01
N CYS A 252 -1.73 18.94 17.77
CA CYS A 252 -0.94 17.73 17.99
C CYS A 252 0.02 17.44 16.83
N ILE A 253 -0.36 17.80 15.60
CA ILE A 253 0.39 17.44 14.38
C ILE A 253 1.03 18.69 13.76
N SER A 254 0.22 19.70 13.41
CA SER A 254 0.73 20.83 12.62
C SER A 254 1.72 21.69 13.39
N ARG A 255 1.52 21.88 14.70
CA ARG A 255 2.44 22.66 15.53
C ARG A 255 3.85 22.03 15.61
N PRO A 256 4.03 20.74 15.97
CA PRO A 256 5.36 20.10 15.92
C PRO A 256 6.00 20.16 14.53
N LEU A 257 5.24 19.92 13.46
CA LEU A 257 5.76 20.00 12.09
C LEU A 257 6.18 21.42 11.69
N THR A 258 5.48 22.44 12.20
CA THR A 258 5.84 23.85 11.97
C THR A 258 7.11 24.22 12.73
N GLN A 259 7.27 23.72 13.96
CA GLN A 259 8.50 23.87 14.74
C GLN A 259 9.69 23.20 14.05
N LEU A 260 9.53 21.97 13.55
CA LEU A 260 10.53 21.30 12.72
C LEU A 260 10.89 22.12 11.48
N ALA A 261 9.89 22.58 10.73
CA ALA A 261 10.11 23.40 9.53
C ALA A 261 10.81 24.74 9.82
N SER A 262 10.69 25.27 11.05
CA SER A 262 11.44 26.46 11.47
C SER A 262 12.92 26.18 11.78
N LYS A 263 13.22 24.98 12.31
CA LYS A 263 14.58 24.53 12.60
C LYS A 263 15.31 24.04 11.36
N VAL A 264 14.59 23.41 10.42
CA VAL A 264 15.11 22.88 9.15
C VAL A 264 14.31 23.47 7.98
N PRO A 265 14.63 24.68 7.49
CA PRO A 265 13.77 25.39 6.53
C PRO A 265 13.58 24.69 5.18
N ASN A 266 14.53 23.84 4.77
CA ASN A 266 14.56 23.20 3.45
C ASN A 266 14.17 21.71 3.47
N ILE A 267 13.63 21.21 4.59
CA ILE A 267 13.08 19.85 4.68
C ILE A 267 11.82 19.69 3.81
N TYR A 268 11.65 18.51 3.22
CA TYR A 268 10.34 18.05 2.75
C TYR A 268 9.62 17.25 3.83
N ILE A 269 8.40 17.64 4.18
CA ILE A 269 7.53 16.87 5.07
C ILE A 269 6.38 16.32 4.21
N ILE A 270 6.34 15.01 3.99
CA ILE A 270 5.36 14.38 3.10
C ILE A 270 4.35 13.62 3.95
N LEU A 271 3.06 13.97 3.82
CA LEU A 271 1.97 13.36 4.58
C LEU A 271 1.10 12.51 3.65
N ILE A 272 0.89 11.25 4.03
CA ILE A 272 0.01 10.28 3.35
C ILE A 272 -1.19 10.03 4.28
N PRO A 273 -2.44 10.22 3.84
CA PRO A 273 -3.60 9.97 4.67
C PRO A 273 -3.84 8.49 4.90
N SER A 274 -4.57 8.17 5.96
CA SER A 274 -5.17 6.87 6.22
C SER A 274 -6.69 6.98 6.22
N VAL A 275 -7.38 5.88 5.91
CA VAL A 275 -8.84 5.79 6.08
C VAL A 275 -9.27 5.91 7.55
N ARG A 276 -8.32 5.76 8.48
CA ARG A 276 -8.48 5.98 9.92
C ARG A 276 -8.29 7.44 10.35
N ASP A 277 -7.89 8.35 9.45
CA ASP A 277 -7.75 9.76 9.80
C ASP A 277 -9.10 10.44 10.02
N ALA A 278 -9.35 10.86 11.26
CA ALA A 278 -10.61 11.50 11.65
C ALA A 278 -10.86 12.86 10.98
N VAL A 279 -9.81 13.51 10.49
CA VAL A 279 -9.90 14.77 9.75
C VAL A 279 -10.14 14.60 8.25
N SER A 280 -10.11 13.35 7.74
CA SER A 280 -10.37 13.06 6.34
C SER A 280 -11.87 12.96 6.09
N LYS A 281 -12.35 13.64 5.04
CA LYS A 281 -13.73 13.49 4.54
C LYS A 281 -13.85 12.40 3.48
N HIS A 282 -12.72 11.85 3.01
CA HIS A 282 -12.67 10.78 2.04
C HIS A 282 -12.53 9.45 2.79
N VAL A 283 -13.66 8.76 3.01
CA VAL A 283 -13.77 7.62 3.93
C VAL A 283 -13.46 6.25 3.32
N SER A 284 -12.92 6.21 2.09
CA SER A 284 -12.56 4.97 1.41
C SER A 284 -11.14 5.01 0.85
N TRP A 285 -10.59 3.83 0.63
CA TRP A 285 -9.36 3.64 -0.12
C TRP A 285 -9.71 3.27 -1.57
N PRO A 286 -9.02 3.80 -2.60
CA PRO A 286 -7.93 4.79 -2.54
C PRO A 286 -8.36 6.22 -2.15
N GLN A 287 -7.53 6.95 -1.41
CA GLN A 287 -7.93 8.16 -0.69
C GLN A 287 -7.30 9.45 -1.26
N GLU A 288 -8.10 10.52 -1.38
CA GLU A 288 -7.65 11.87 -1.71
C GLU A 288 -6.75 12.48 -0.62
N ILE A 289 -5.99 13.51 -0.98
CA ILE A 289 -5.16 14.32 -0.06
C ILE A 289 -5.97 14.94 1.09
N LEU A 290 -5.35 15.08 2.26
CA LEU A 290 -5.91 15.89 3.36
C LEU A 290 -5.93 17.40 3.02
N PRO A 291 -6.88 18.18 3.58
CA PRO A 291 -7.01 19.61 3.30
C PRO A 291 -5.90 20.43 3.99
N LYS A 292 -4.74 20.51 3.34
CA LYS A 292 -3.51 21.12 3.88
C LYS A 292 -3.70 22.49 4.56
N LYS A 293 -4.47 23.39 3.94
CA LYS A 293 -4.70 24.75 4.47
C LYS A 293 -5.54 24.73 5.74
N GLU A 294 -6.62 23.95 5.74
CA GLU A 294 -7.53 23.82 6.89
C GLU A 294 -6.81 23.17 8.08
N LEU A 295 -5.89 22.24 7.80
CA LEU A 295 -5.10 21.58 8.83
C LEU A 295 -3.93 22.42 9.36
N GLY A 296 -3.66 23.62 8.82
CA GLY A 296 -2.59 24.49 9.33
C GLY A 296 -1.18 23.95 9.13
N LEU A 297 -0.96 23.05 8.16
CA LEU A 297 0.35 22.47 7.88
C LEU A 297 1.34 23.50 7.30
N PRO A 298 2.66 23.37 7.54
CA PRO A 298 3.65 24.35 7.11
C PRO A 298 3.62 24.53 5.58
N PRO A 299 3.36 25.76 5.07
CA PRO A 299 2.94 25.94 3.68
C PRO A 299 4.04 25.64 2.66
N LYS A 300 5.32 25.84 3.01
CA LYS A 300 6.44 25.60 2.09
C LYS A 300 6.92 24.15 2.13
N GLN A 301 7.13 23.62 3.33
CA GLN A 301 7.78 22.33 3.59
C GLN A 301 6.82 21.14 3.48
N ALA A 302 5.57 21.28 3.94
CA ALA A 302 4.62 20.18 3.91
C ALA A 302 4.06 19.93 2.51
N LYS A 303 3.99 18.68 2.10
CA LYS A 303 3.30 18.18 0.90
C LYS A 303 2.36 17.07 1.33
N VAL A 304 1.09 17.20 0.98
CA VAL A 304 0.10 16.15 1.23
C VAL A 304 -0.13 15.43 -0.09
N VAL A 305 -0.09 14.11 -0.06
CA VAL A 305 -0.23 13.23 -1.22
C VAL A 305 -1.37 12.23 -0.99
N THR A 306 -1.72 11.47 -2.02
CA THR A 306 -2.83 10.50 -1.98
C THR A 306 -2.41 9.21 -1.28
N ASN A 307 -3.37 8.35 -0.96
CA ASN A 307 -3.12 6.99 -0.49
C ASN A 307 -3.75 5.96 -1.44
N PRO A 308 -2.98 5.15 -2.19
CA PRO A 308 -1.51 5.11 -2.22
C PRO A 308 -0.92 6.21 -3.11
N VAL A 309 0.40 6.25 -3.21
CA VAL A 309 1.13 7.15 -4.11
C VAL A 309 2.50 6.57 -4.49
N ALA A 310 3.02 6.97 -5.66
CA ALA A 310 4.44 6.94 -5.95
C ALA A 310 4.97 8.34 -6.21
N ILE A 311 6.12 8.60 -5.61
CA ILE A 311 6.88 9.83 -5.74
C ILE A 311 8.31 9.50 -6.10
N SER A 312 9.00 10.41 -6.78
CA SER A 312 10.45 10.36 -6.93
C SER A 312 11.08 11.40 -6.02
N LEU A 313 12.03 10.94 -5.22
CA LEU A 313 12.96 11.78 -4.46
C LEU A 313 14.27 11.75 -5.24
N ASN A 314 14.50 12.79 -6.03
CA ASN A 314 15.53 12.78 -7.07
C ASN A 314 15.27 11.64 -8.08
N GLU A 315 16.21 10.72 -8.29
CA GLU A 315 16.11 9.56 -9.17
C GLU A 315 15.42 8.35 -8.51
N ILE A 316 15.25 8.35 -7.19
CA ILE A 316 14.75 7.21 -6.43
C ILE A 316 13.22 7.25 -6.41
N MET A 317 12.57 6.24 -7.01
CA MET A 317 11.12 6.09 -6.95
C MET A 317 10.70 5.36 -5.68
N VAL A 318 9.86 6.02 -4.86
CA VAL A 318 9.31 5.48 -3.62
C VAL A 318 7.80 5.25 -3.78
N GLY A 319 7.34 4.03 -3.52
CA GLY A 319 5.93 3.65 -3.44
C GLY A 319 5.46 3.62 -1.99
N LEU A 320 4.32 4.25 -1.71
CA LEU A 320 3.80 4.50 -0.36
C LEU A 320 2.31 4.12 -0.31
N CYS A 321 1.92 3.37 0.72
CA CYS A 321 0.51 3.06 0.99
C CYS A 321 0.33 2.97 2.50
N ALA A 322 -0.68 3.64 3.06
CA ALA A 322 -0.96 3.60 4.51
C ALA A 322 -1.97 2.51 4.91
N SER A 323 -2.13 1.48 4.07
CA SER A 323 -2.97 0.30 4.33
C SER A 323 -2.11 -0.88 4.77
N ASP A 324 -2.58 -1.64 5.76
CA ASP A 324 -1.88 -2.83 6.27
C ASP A 324 -2.13 -4.08 5.39
N SER A 325 -1.76 -3.97 4.12
CA SER A 325 -1.94 -5.06 3.15
C SER A 325 -1.09 -6.29 3.51
N LEU A 326 0.00 -6.11 4.26
CA LEU A 326 0.86 -7.23 4.67
C LEU A 326 0.20 -8.10 5.73
N TYR A 327 -0.49 -7.50 6.71
CA TYR A 327 -1.25 -8.25 7.69
C TYR A 327 -2.38 -9.02 7.02
N GLU A 328 -3.12 -8.38 6.09
CA GLU A 328 -4.17 -9.06 5.31
C GLU A 328 -3.61 -10.26 4.53
N LEU A 329 -2.51 -10.07 3.80
CA LEU A 329 -1.85 -11.16 3.09
C LEU A 329 -1.41 -12.29 4.03
N ARG A 330 -0.83 -11.97 5.19
CA ARG A 330 -0.45 -12.98 6.20
C ARG A 330 -1.67 -13.74 6.69
N ARG A 331 -2.79 -13.04 6.90
CA ARG A 331 -4.02 -13.62 7.43
C ARG A 331 -4.67 -14.54 6.41
N GLU A 332 -4.72 -14.13 5.15
CA GLU A 332 -5.49 -14.79 4.10
C GLU A 332 -4.69 -15.75 3.23
N GLU A 333 -3.36 -15.77 3.33
CA GLU A 333 -2.52 -16.70 2.58
C GLU A 333 -2.84 -18.17 2.92
N VAL A 334 -2.83 -18.99 1.86
CA VAL A 334 -2.92 -20.43 1.84
C VAL A 334 -1.63 -20.99 1.27
N VAL A 335 -0.89 -21.69 2.12
CA VAL A 335 0.33 -22.42 1.74
C VAL A 335 0.03 -23.90 1.72
N GLY A 336 0.37 -24.55 0.61
CA GLY A 336 0.33 -26.00 0.43
C GLY A 336 1.72 -26.52 0.08
N GLY A 337 2.14 -27.62 0.68
CA GLY A 337 3.52 -28.12 0.52
C GLY A 337 4.55 -27.20 1.16
N ARG A 338 5.81 -27.27 0.69
CA ARG A 338 6.89 -26.39 1.16
C ARG A 338 6.93 -25.13 0.29
N PRO A 339 6.68 -23.93 0.84
CA PRO A 339 6.66 -22.70 0.06
C PRO A 339 8.00 -22.45 -0.65
N SER A 340 7.94 -21.91 -1.88
CA SER A 340 9.12 -21.51 -2.66
C SER A 340 9.99 -20.48 -1.96
N GLU A 341 9.36 -19.49 -1.30
CA GLU A 341 10.01 -18.58 -0.37
C GLU A 341 9.55 -18.94 1.04
N SER A 342 10.41 -19.54 1.86
CA SER A 342 10.02 -19.99 3.20
C SER A 342 9.84 -18.84 4.19
N ASP A 343 10.58 -17.74 4.01
CA ASP A 343 10.49 -16.60 4.90
C ASP A 343 9.23 -15.78 4.62
N LEU A 344 8.28 -15.82 5.57
CA LEU A 344 7.01 -15.11 5.48
C LEU A 344 7.23 -13.62 5.16
N LEU A 345 8.16 -12.95 5.85
CA LEU A 345 8.38 -11.51 5.67
C LEU A 345 9.04 -11.17 4.32
N SER A 346 9.62 -12.15 3.62
CA SER A 346 10.07 -12.01 2.23
C SER A 346 8.96 -12.36 1.23
N ARG A 347 8.06 -13.26 1.60
CA ARG A 347 6.95 -13.72 0.75
C ARG A 347 5.80 -12.71 0.65
N LEU A 348 5.41 -12.06 1.74
CA LEU A 348 4.30 -11.09 1.73
C LEU A 348 4.54 -9.91 0.78
N PRO A 349 5.71 -9.24 0.79
CA PRO A 349 6.00 -8.18 -0.17
C PRO A 349 5.99 -8.66 -1.62
N ARG A 350 6.44 -9.91 -1.85
CA ARG A 350 6.48 -10.51 -3.19
C ARG A 350 5.09 -10.58 -3.83
N TYR A 351 4.04 -10.81 -3.04
CA TYR A 351 2.67 -10.74 -3.56
C TYR A 351 2.29 -9.38 -4.09
N LEU A 352 2.61 -8.30 -3.36
CA LEU A 352 2.36 -6.93 -3.83
C LEU A 352 3.08 -6.67 -5.17
N ILE A 353 4.31 -7.19 -5.30
CA ILE A 353 5.16 -7.03 -6.49
C ILE A 353 4.62 -7.78 -7.70
N GLU A 354 4.28 -9.05 -7.51
CA GLU A 354 3.75 -9.91 -8.58
C GLU A 354 2.36 -9.47 -9.01
N GLN A 355 1.54 -9.00 -8.07
CA GLN A 355 0.21 -8.47 -8.33
C GLN A 355 0.20 -6.99 -8.73
N ARG A 356 1.34 -6.29 -8.70
CA ARG A 356 1.47 -4.90 -9.15
C ARG A 356 0.42 -3.97 -8.52
N HIS A 357 0.07 -4.19 -7.25
CA HIS A 357 -1.03 -3.49 -6.60
C HIS A 357 -0.77 -3.33 -5.11
N PHE A 358 -1.16 -2.19 -4.54
CA PHE A 358 -0.90 -1.88 -3.12
C PHE A 358 -1.79 -2.64 -2.13
N SER A 359 -2.98 -3.09 -2.54
CA SER A 359 -3.90 -3.87 -1.70
C SER A 359 -4.60 -4.98 -2.51
N PRO A 360 -3.91 -6.09 -2.83
CA PRO A 360 -4.41 -7.09 -3.79
C PRO A 360 -5.40 -8.10 -3.19
N VAL A 361 -5.58 -8.13 -1.86
CA VAL A 361 -6.49 -9.07 -1.19
C VAL A 361 -7.93 -8.70 -1.53
N PHE A 362 -8.70 -9.64 -2.05
CA PHE A 362 -10.10 -9.42 -2.41
C PHE A 362 -10.96 -10.69 -2.26
N PRO A 363 -12.10 -10.62 -1.54
CA PRO A 363 -12.54 -9.50 -0.67
C PRO A 363 -11.51 -9.16 0.42
N PRO A 364 -11.51 -7.94 0.97
CA PRO A 364 -10.62 -7.59 2.06
C PRO A 364 -10.88 -8.46 3.29
N THR A 365 -9.88 -8.60 4.15
CA THR A 365 -9.96 -9.36 5.40
C THR A 365 -11.14 -8.86 6.23
N ALA A 366 -11.97 -9.79 6.71
CA ALA A 366 -13.12 -9.44 7.54
C ALA A 366 -12.68 -8.72 8.83
N ARG A 367 -13.45 -7.72 9.28
CA ARG A 367 -13.05 -6.81 10.37
C ARG A 367 -12.79 -7.54 11.69
N GLU A 368 -13.45 -8.66 11.91
CA GLU A 368 -13.34 -9.53 13.09
C GLU A 368 -11.99 -10.26 13.13
N ASN A 369 -11.32 -10.38 11.97
CA ASN A 369 -10.04 -11.05 11.80
C ASN A 369 -8.84 -10.09 11.78
N LEU A 370 -9.10 -8.79 11.76
CA LEU A 370 -8.08 -7.77 11.91
C LEU A 370 -7.56 -7.74 13.36
N PRO A 371 -6.40 -7.13 13.62
CA PRO A 371 -5.92 -6.95 14.98
C PRO A 371 -7.00 -6.24 15.83
N LYS A 372 -6.99 -6.42 17.14
CA LYS A 372 -7.91 -5.66 17.99
C LYS A 372 -7.45 -4.20 18.02
N SER A 373 -8.37 -3.25 17.93
CA SER A 373 -8.10 -1.87 18.33
C SER A 373 -8.06 -1.79 19.86
N GLY A 374 -7.56 -0.67 20.40
CA GLY A 374 -7.56 -0.43 21.85
C GLY A 374 -8.96 -0.19 22.44
N VAL A 375 -10.01 -0.17 21.62
CA VAL A 375 -11.39 0.08 22.04
C VAL A 375 -12.08 -1.27 22.30
N GLU A 376 -12.47 -1.54 23.55
CA GLU A 376 -13.26 -2.73 23.88
C GLU A 376 -14.57 -2.74 23.08
N GLU A 377 -14.94 -3.91 22.56
CA GLU A 377 -16.17 -4.17 21.78
C GLU A 377 -16.29 -3.53 20.37
N ASN A 378 -15.34 -2.71 19.92
CA ASN A 378 -15.37 -2.13 18.56
C ASN A 378 -14.54 -2.91 17.53
N LEU A 379 -15.16 -3.25 16.41
CA LEU A 379 -14.48 -3.78 15.22
C LEU A 379 -13.64 -2.68 14.56
N GLN A 380 -12.40 -2.99 14.17
CA GLN A 380 -11.59 -2.08 13.34
C GLN A 380 -12.35 -1.64 12.09
N ILE A 381 -12.13 -0.42 11.61
CA ILE A 381 -12.76 0.18 10.42
C ILE A 381 -12.56 -0.72 9.18
N GLY A 382 -11.42 -1.40 9.09
CA GLY A 382 -11.07 -2.28 7.97
C GLY A 382 -10.53 -1.51 6.76
N SER A 383 -10.36 -2.22 5.64
CA SER A 383 -9.63 -1.70 4.47
C SER A 383 -10.39 -0.63 3.67
N MET A 384 -11.71 -0.51 3.89
CA MET A 384 -12.59 0.51 3.28
C MET A 384 -12.44 0.65 1.76
N LEU A 385 -12.31 -0.47 1.04
CA LEU A 385 -12.05 -0.45 -0.41
C LEU A 385 -13.28 0.06 -1.20
N ASP A 386 -13.12 1.14 -1.97
CA ASP A 386 -14.06 1.48 -3.06
C ASP A 386 -13.65 0.71 -4.31
N THR A 387 -14.36 -0.40 -4.57
CA THR A 387 -13.98 -1.35 -5.63
C THR A 387 -13.92 -0.70 -7.01
N ARG A 388 -14.71 0.36 -7.26
CA ARG A 388 -14.73 1.08 -8.54
C ARG A 388 -13.44 1.82 -8.85
N TYR A 389 -12.65 2.11 -7.82
CA TYR A 389 -11.43 2.89 -7.93
C TYR A 389 -10.17 2.08 -7.59
N LEU A 390 -10.26 0.75 -7.47
CA LEU A 390 -9.10 -0.11 -7.19
C LEU A 390 -7.96 0.08 -8.20
N LYS A 391 -8.28 0.44 -9.44
CA LYS A 391 -7.27 0.75 -10.47
C LYS A 391 -6.32 1.91 -10.08
N LEU A 392 -6.72 2.79 -9.15
CA LEU A 392 -5.83 3.83 -8.60
C LEU A 392 -4.79 3.26 -7.63
N GLY A 393 -4.98 2.03 -7.16
CA GLY A 393 -4.02 1.25 -6.39
C GLY A 393 -3.08 0.39 -7.23
N ASP A 394 -3.24 0.36 -8.55
CA ASP A 394 -2.30 -0.31 -9.45
C ASP A 394 -0.96 0.42 -9.49
N TRP A 395 0.10 -0.36 -9.56
CA TRP A 395 1.43 0.17 -9.79
C TRP A 395 1.55 0.66 -11.23
N TRP A 396 2.38 1.68 -11.39
CA TRP A 396 2.58 2.34 -12.67
C TRP A 396 3.40 1.47 -13.64
N LYS A 397 4.01 2.10 -14.63
CA LYS A 397 4.81 1.41 -15.65
C LYS A 397 6.09 0.74 -15.09
N ALA A 398 6.43 0.95 -13.82
CA ALA A 398 7.61 0.41 -13.17
C ALA A 398 7.31 0.04 -11.71
N ARG A 399 8.09 -0.89 -11.15
CA ARG A 399 8.11 -1.19 -9.70
C ARG A 399 8.89 -0.09 -8.99
N PRO A 400 8.48 0.39 -7.81
CA PRO A 400 9.28 1.38 -7.09
C PRO A 400 10.66 0.84 -6.70
N ASP A 401 11.65 1.71 -6.56
CA ASP A 401 12.97 1.36 -5.99
C ASP A 401 12.82 1.02 -4.51
N ILE A 402 12.01 1.80 -3.79
CA ILE A 402 11.68 1.62 -2.38
C ILE A 402 10.17 1.47 -2.23
N LEU A 403 9.71 0.36 -1.67
CA LEU A 403 8.29 0.19 -1.30
C LEU A 403 8.14 0.26 0.21
N ILE A 404 7.20 1.09 0.66
CA ILE A 404 6.89 1.34 2.06
C ILE A 404 5.43 1.04 2.33
N THR A 405 5.21 0.03 3.16
CA THR A 405 3.88 -0.39 3.61
C THR A 405 3.94 -0.61 5.12
N PRO A 406 3.33 0.27 5.92
CA PRO A 406 3.28 0.10 7.36
C PRO A 406 2.38 -1.09 7.71
N SER A 407 2.66 -1.71 8.84
CA SER A 407 1.96 -2.91 9.27
C SER A 407 2.07 -3.09 10.76
N VAL A 408 1.07 -3.74 11.37
CA VAL A 408 1.17 -4.22 12.76
C VAL A 408 2.17 -5.37 12.94
N LEU A 409 2.70 -5.91 11.83
CA LEU A 409 3.78 -6.90 11.86
C LEU A 409 5.07 -6.27 12.43
N PRO A 410 5.95 -7.06 13.07
CA PRO A 410 7.24 -6.55 13.53
C PRO A 410 8.04 -5.91 12.39
N GLY A 411 8.66 -4.77 12.64
CA GLY A 411 9.36 -3.97 11.63
C GLY A 411 10.47 -4.72 10.95
N PHE A 412 10.58 -4.57 9.62
CA PHE A 412 11.57 -5.29 8.84
C PHE A 412 11.97 -4.56 7.56
N VAL A 413 13.19 -4.86 7.11
CA VAL A 413 13.70 -4.43 5.80
C VAL A 413 14.09 -5.67 5.01
N LYS A 414 13.63 -5.77 3.76
CA LYS A 414 14.04 -6.82 2.83
C LYS A 414 14.58 -6.20 1.55
N VAL A 415 15.69 -6.73 1.08
CA VAL A 415 16.25 -6.38 -0.22
C VAL A 415 16.00 -7.57 -1.14
N SER A 416 15.36 -7.34 -2.28
CA SER A 416 15.10 -8.42 -3.25
C SER A 416 15.64 -8.02 -4.61
N ILE A 417 16.91 -8.25 -4.86
CA ILE A 417 17.60 -7.78 -6.09
C ILE A 417 16.87 -8.21 -7.39
N ALA A 418 16.13 -9.32 -7.37
CA ALA A 418 15.29 -9.76 -8.49
C ALA A 418 13.90 -9.07 -8.57
N HIS A 419 13.37 -8.58 -7.45
CA HIS A 419 11.98 -8.10 -7.32
C HIS A 419 11.86 -6.59 -7.00
N LEU A 420 12.76 -6.00 -6.19
CA LEU A 420 12.81 -4.58 -5.77
C LEU A 420 14.18 -4.21 -5.20
N ARG A 421 14.63 -2.95 -5.32
CA ARG A 421 15.90 -2.54 -4.70
C ARG A 421 15.82 -2.58 -3.18
N ILE A 422 14.78 -2.02 -2.56
CA ILE A 422 14.56 -2.07 -1.10
C ILE A 422 13.05 -2.17 -0.80
N PHE A 423 12.68 -3.04 0.13
CA PHE A 423 11.35 -3.09 0.74
C PHE A 423 11.49 -2.77 2.23
N LEU A 424 10.71 -1.80 2.70
CA LEU A 424 10.72 -1.34 4.08
C LEU A 424 9.31 -1.45 4.67
N CYS A 425 9.16 -2.28 5.69
CA CYS A 425 7.99 -2.29 6.54
C CYS A 425 8.31 -1.47 7.80
N VAL A 426 7.59 -0.36 7.95
CA VAL A 426 7.71 0.55 9.09
C VAL A 426 6.63 0.16 10.11
N VAL A 427 7.03 0.04 11.38
CA VAL A 427 6.08 -0.15 12.51
C VAL A 427 5.59 1.20 12.96
#